data_AF-A0A535AE25-F1
#
_entry.id   AF-A0A535AE25-F1
#
_cell.length_a   1.000
_cell.length_b   1.000
_cell.length_c   1.000
_cell.angle_alpha   90.00
_cell.angle_beta   90.00
_cell.angle_gamma   90.00
#
_symmetry.space_group_name_H-M   'P 1'
#
loop_
_entity.id
_entity.type
_entity.pdbx_description
1 polymer ?
#
loop_
_entity_poly.entity_id
_entity_poly.type
_entity_poly.pdbx_seq_one_letter_code
_entity_poly.pdbx_strand_id
1 'polypeptide(L)' 'MAPKTVIPKKMPYDKYVPFRPLGSRLADREWPNRQIERAPRWCSVDLRDGNQALIDPMDPARKLKMFETLVQMG' A
#
# COMPACT_ATOMS: atom_id res chain seq x y z
N MET A 1 5.35 32.75 13.51
CA MET A 1 5.00 33.36 12.21
C MET A 1 3.76 32.65 11.71
N ALA A 2 2.64 33.35 11.50
CA ALA A 2 1.41 32.71 11.01
C ALA A 2 1.64 32.17 9.58
N PRO A 3 1.08 31.00 9.21
CA PRO A 3 1.21 30.47 7.85
C PRO A 3 0.57 31.45 6.86
N LYS A 4 1.26 31.72 5.74
CA LYS A 4 0.73 32.57 4.68
C LYS A 4 -0.50 31.92 4.05
N THR A 5 -1.58 32.68 3.91
CA THR A 5 -2.77 32.27 3.17
C THR A 5 -2.39 31.93 1.72
N VAL A 6 -2.67 30.71 1.30
CA VAL A 6 -2.46 30.25 -0.08
C VAL A 6 -3.77 30.30 -0.85
N ILE A 7 -3.74 30.87 -2.06
CA ILE A 7 -4.82 30.76 -3.03
C ILE A 7 -4.56 29.50 -3.86
N PRO A 8 -5.36 28.43 -3.73
CA PRO A 8 -5.13 27.20 -4.47
C PRO A 8 -5.40 27.38 -5.97
N LYS A 9 -4.59 26.75 -6.82
CA LYS A 9 -4.84 26.68 -8.26
C LYS A 9 -6.11 25.87 -8.54
N LYS A 10 -6.85 26.24 -9.59
CA LYS A 10 -8.03 25.48 -10.05
C LYS A 10 -7.58 24.08 -10.51
N MET A 11 -8.10 23.04 -9.87
CA MET A 11 -7.88 21.64 -10.23
C MET A 11 -9.20 20.98 -10.64
N PRO A 12 -9.18 19.95 -11.51
CA PRO A 12 -10.38 19.27 -12.00
C PRO A 12 -10.88 18.22 -11.01
N TYR A 13 -11.32 18.65 -9.82
CA TYR A 13 -11.83 17.76 -8.78
C TYR A 13 -13.13 17.04 -9.16
N ASP A 14 -13.89 17.60 -10.10
CA ASP A 14 -15.10 17.04 -10.69
C ASP A 14 -14.89 15.68 -11.37
N LYS A 15 -13.64 15.34 -11.73
CA LYS A 15 -13.27 14.01 -12.25
C LYS A 15 -13.23 12.92 -11.18
N TYR A 16 -13.30 13.28 -9.90
CA TYR A 16 -13.14 12.38 -8.78
C TYR A 16 -14.37 12.43 -7.88
N VAL A 17 -14.78 11.27 -7.37
CA VAL A 17 -15.87 11.15 -6.41
C VAL A 17 -15.31 10.78 -5.03
N PRO A 18 -15.84 11.36 -3.94
CA PRO A 18 -15.43 10.97 -2.60
C PRO A 18 -15.71 9.48 -2.34
N PHE A 19 -14.82 8.82 -1.61
CA PHE A 19 -15.10 7.50 -1.06
C PHE A 19 -16.27 7.57 -0.07
N ARG A 20 -17.23 6.65 -0.15
CA ARG A 20 -18.39 6.62 0.74
C ARG A 20 -17.99 6.06 2.10
N PRO A 21 -18.24 6.76 3.22
CA PRO A 21 -17.94 6.24 4.55
C PRO A 21 -18.59 4.88 4.79
N LEU A 22 -17.87 3.98 5.46
CA LEU A 22 -18.36 2.64 5.78
C LEU A 22 -19.55 2.65 6.77
N GLY A 23 -19.80 3.79 7.43
CA GLY A 23 -20.96 4.01 8.29
C GLY A 23 -21.03 3.02 9.46
N SER A 24 -22.23 2.48 9.69
CA SER A 24 -22.51 1.51 10.76
C SER A 24 -21.90 0.13 10.55
N ARG A 25 -21.39 -0.20 9.35
CA ARG A 25 -20.80 -1.51 9.05
C ARG A 25 -19.58 -1.84 9.90
N LEU A 26 -18.96 -0.82 10.48
CA LEU A 26 -17.82 -0.92 11.40
C LEU A 26 -18.01 0.05 12.58
N ALA A 27 -19.23 0.12 13.14
CA ALA A 27 -19.52 1.00 14.28
C ALA A 27 -18.63 0.64 15.49
N ASP A 28 -18.55 -0.64 15.82
CA ASP A 28 -17.84 -1.16 16.99
C ASP A 28 -16.41 -1.63 16.64
N ARG A 29 -15.71 -0.85 15.82
CA ARG A 29 -14.34 -1.21 15.40
C ARG A 29 -13.38 -1.12 16.59
N GLU A 30 -12.58 -2.16 16.78
CA GLU A 30 -11.64 -2.21 17.92
C GLU A 30 -10.18 -1.93 17.56
N TRP A 31 -9.84 -1.90 16.26
CA TRP A 31 -8.46 -1.64 15.82
C TRP A 31 -7.85 -0.32 16.37
N PRO A 32 -8.60 0.75 16.68
CA PRO A 32 -8.01 1.95 17.30
C PRO A 32 -7.48 1.72 18.72
N ASN A 33 -7.98 0.71 19.44
CA ASN A 33 -7.63 0.43 20.84
C ASN A 33 -6.70 -0.78 21.00
N ARG A 34 -6.34 -1.46 19.90
CA ARG A 34 -5.50 -2.66 19.92
C ARG A 34 -4.09 -2.31 19.47
N GLN A 35 -3.09 -2.91 20.11
CA GLN A 35 -1.70 -2.84 19.68
C GLN A 35 -1.31 -4.13 18.96
N ILE A 36 -0.36 -4.06 18.02
CA ILE A 36 0.17 -5.23 17.33
C ILE A 36 1.19 -5.90 18.25
N GLU A 37 0.93 -7.14 18.68
CA GLU A 37 1.78 -7.88 19.63
C GLU A 37 2.59 -9.02 18.99
N ARG A 38 2.31 -9.35 17.73
CA ARG A 38 2.96 -10.45 17.01
C ARG A 38 3.06 -10.15 15.52
N ALA A 39 4.09 -10.72 14.88
CA ALA A 39 4.21 -10.66 13.42
C ALA A 39 3.04 -11.41 12.75
N PRO A 40 2.47 -10.87 11.65
CA PRO A 40 1.51 -11.59 10.85
C PRO A 40 2.19 -12.70 10.04
N ARG A 41 1.39 -13.55 9.39
CA ARG A 41 1.90 -14.40 8.30
C ARG A 41 2.15 -13.51 7.08
N TRP A 42 3.37 -13.55 6.57
CA TRP A 42 3.76 -12.79 5.39
C TRP A 42 3.47 -13.56 4.10
N CYS A 43 3.19 -12.82 3.04
CA CYS A 43 3.08 -13.31 1.67
C CYS A 43 3.78 -12.29 0.77
N SER A 44 4.96 -12.65 0.27
CA SER A 44 5.65 -11.83 -0.73
C SER A 44 4.99 -12.03 -2.10
N VAL A 45 4.77 -10.91 -2.80
CA VAL A 45 4.19 -10.88 -4.16
C VAL A 45 5.16 -10.34 -5.20
N ASP A 46 6.42 -10.16 -4.82
CA ASP A 46 7.48 -9.51 -5.60
C ASP A 46 7.68 -10.14 -6.98
N LEU A 47 7.61 -11.48 -7.07
CA LEU A 47 7.78 -12.22 -8.33
C LEU A 47 6.60 -12.10 -9.30
N ARG A 48 5.44 -11.60 -8.84
CA ARG A 48 4.24 -11.41 -9.68
C ARG A 48 3.86 -9.95 -9.77
N ASP A 49 3.34 -9.38 -8.69
CA ASP A 49 2.80 -8.01 -8.68
C ASP A 49 3.91 -6.98 -8.81
N GLY A 50 5.00 -7.17 -8.05
CA GLY A 50 6.19 -6.34 -8.16
C GLY A 50 6.82 -6.42 -9.55
N ASN A 51 7.05 -7.64 -10.04
CA ASN A 51 7.63 -7.86 -11.36
C ASN A 51 6.78 -7.29 -12.52
N GLN A 52 5.45 -7.27 -12.39
CA GLN A 52 4.54 -6.71 -13.39
C GLN A 52 4.60 -5.17 -13.45
N ALA A 53 5.02 -4.52 -12.37
CA ALA A 53 5.15 -3.06 -12.31
C ALA A 53 6.49 -2.54 -12.88
N LEU A 54 7.45 -3.43 -13.17
CA LEU A 54 8.76 -3.03 -13.69
C LEU A 54 8.68 -2.66 -15.17
N ILE A 55 9.39 -1.59 -15.56
CA ILE A 55 9.61 -1.22 -16.97
C ILE A 55 10.35 -2.36 -17.69
N ASP A 56 11.41 -2.87 -17.05
CA ASP A 56 12.19 -4.02 -17.51
C ASP A 56 11.90 -5.21 -16.58
N PRO A 57 11.03 -6.16 -16.99
CA PRO A 57 10.73 -7.33 -16.17
C PRO A 57 11.98 -8.13 -15.80
N MET A 58 11.91 -8.82 -14.67
CA MET A 58 12.95 -9.74 -14.24
C MET A 58 13.06 -10.89 -15.23
N ASP A 59 14.29 -11.12 -15.68
CA ASP A 59 14.69 -12.36 -16.36
C ASP A 59 14.71 -13.54 -15.37
N PRO A 60 14.86 -14.79 -15.84
CA PRO A 60 14.89 -15.95 -14.98
C PRO A 60 15.94 -15.90 -13.86
N ALA A 61 17.13 -15.32 -14.11
CA ALA A 61 18.18 -15.24 -13.11
C ALA A 61 17.83 -14.26 -11.97
N ARG A 62 17.28 -13.10 -12.32
CA ARG A 62 16.77 -12.12 -11.34
C ARG A 62 15.60 -12.68 -10.53
N LYS A 63 14.69 -13.43 -11.18
CA LYS A 63 13.59 -14.12 -10.48
C LYS A 63 14.10 -15.16 -9.50
N LEU A 64 15.05 -16.01 -9.91
CA LEU A 64 15.62 -17.02 -9.03
C LEU A 64 16.31 -16.38 -7.82
N LYS A 65 17.13 -15.34 -8.05
CA LYS A 65 17.79 -14.62 -6.95
C LYS A 65 16.79 -14.02 -5.97
N MET A 66 15.71 -13.41 -6.45
CA MET A 66 14.65 -12.87 -5.59
C MET A 66 13.94 -13.98 -4.81
N PHE A 67 13.60 -15.09 -5.48
CA PHE A 67 12.99 -16.25 -4.84
C PHE A 67 13.86 -16.80 -3.71
N GLU A 68 15.14 -17.08 -3.98
CA GLU A 68 16.09 -17.59 -2.99
C GLU A 68 16.28 -16.62 -1.82
N THR A 69 16.33 -15.31 -2.11
CA THR A 69 16.45 -14.29 -1.06
C THR A 69 15.24 -14.32 -0.13
N LEU A 70 14.02 -14.38 -0.68
CA LEU A 70 12.79 -14.43 0.12
C LEU A 70 12.72 -15.72 0.94
N VAL A 71 13.06 -16.87 0.34
CA VAL A 71 13.11 -18.15 1.04
C VAL A 71 14.14 -18.13 2.17
N GLN A 72 15.29 -17.49 1.98
CA GLN A 72 16.32 -17.36 3.01
C GLN A 72 15.87 -16.47 4.19
N MET A 73 14.96 -15.52 3.96
CA MET A 73 14.38 -14.67 5.01
C MET A 73 13.33 -15.38 5.87
N GLY A 74 12.65 -16.39 5.30
CA GLY A 74 11.57 -17.17 5.94
C GLY A 74 10.16 -16.76 5.49
#